data_AF-A0A0F9IH79-F1
#
_entry.id   AF-A0A0F9IH79-F1
#
_cell.length_a   1.000
_cell.length_b   1.000
_cell.length_c   1.000
_cell.angle_alpha   90.00
_cell.angle_beta   90.00
_cell.angle_gamma   90.00
#
_symmetry.space_group_name_H-M   'P 1'
#
loop_
_entity.id
_entity.type
_entity.pdbx_description
1 polymer ?
#
loop_
_entity_poly.entity_id
_entity_poly.type
_entity_poly.pdbx_seq_one_letter_code
_entity_poly.pdbx_strand_id
1 'polypeptide(L)'
;YNKLFEKKAEKRELSFEMVCYSLQGVRALQEAIDKGLQHSTEDTPLQCIYTGKTGQIGNVFVVSTHTKSDNADTVLQTVVSTIKESLSQYRSKFVLV
;
A
#
# COMPACT_ATOMS: atom_id res chain seq x y z
N TYR A 1 19.63 20.84 29.68
CA TYR A 1 19.81 20.35 28.30
C TYR A 1 19.40 18.88 28.25
N ASN A 2 18.15 18.57 27.92
CA ASN A 2 17.70 17.20 27.65
C ASN A 2 16.86 17.21 26.37
N LYS A 3 17.52 17.35 25.22
CA LYS A 3 16.95 16.85 23.96
C LYS A 3 17.33 15.37 23.87
N LEU A 4 16.64 14.56 24.68
CA LEU A 4 16.61 13.11 24.48
C LEU A 4 16.11 12.88 23.05
N PHE A 5 16.88 12.08 22.31
CA PHE A 5 16.68 11.77 20.90
C PHE A 5 15.23 11.35 20.62
N GLU A 6 14.38 12.29 20.21
CA GLU A 6 13.12 11.92 19.57
C GLU A 6 13.48 11.18 18.28
N LYS A 7 13.25 9.86 18.27
CA LYS A 7 13.31 9.03 17.06
C LYS A 7 12.55 9.79 15.97
N LYS A 8 13.20 10.21 14.89
CA LYS A 8 12.51 10.90 13.80
C LYS A 8 11.58 9.90 13.14
N ALA A 9 10.40 10.34 12.72
CA ALA A 9 9.50 9.48 11.95
C ALA A 9 10.23 9.07 10.66
N GLU A 10 10.30 7.77 10.40
CA GLU A 10 10.91 7.22 9.19
C GLU A 10 9.81 6.95 8.16
N LYS A 11 10.09 7.28 6.91
CA LYS A 11 9.22 6.86 5.80
C LYS A 11 9.45 5.37 5.58
N ARG A 12 8.37 4.59 5.66
CA ARG A 12 8.35 3.18 5.26
C ARG A 12 7.41 3.04 4.08
N GLU A 13 7.81 2.29 3.08
CA GLU A 13 7.04 2.13 1.86
C GLU A 13 7.16 0.73 1.28
N LEU A 14 6.10 0.31 0.61
CA LEU A 14 5.99 -0.97 -0.08
C LEU A 14 5.32 -0.72 -1.43
N SER A 15 5.97 -1.19 -2.50
CA SER A 15 5.47 -1.01 -3.85
C SER A 15 4.78 -2.29 -4.33
N PHE A 16 3.70 -2.12 -5.10
CA PHE A 16 3.07 -3.22 -5.80
C PHE A 16 2.67 -2.82 -7.21
N GLU A 17 2.81 -3.76 -8.15
CA GLU A 17 2.35 -3.64 -9.53
C GLU A 17 1.03 -4.41 -9.68
N MET A 18 0.05 -3.75 -10.28
CA MET A 18 -1.29 -4.30 -10.52
C MET A 18 -1.66 -4.23 -12.00
N VAL A 19 -2.17 -5.34 -12.51
CA VAL A 19 -2.72 -5.46 -13.86
C VAL A 19 -4.17 -5.90 -13.76
N CYS A 20 -5.10 -5.03 -14.16
CA CYS A 20 -6.51 -5.36 -14.25
C CYS A 20 -6.89 -5.54 -15.72
N TYR A 21 -7.35 -6.73 -16.11
CA TYR A 21 -7.72 -7.03 -17.50
C TYR A 21 -9.18 -6.70 -17.85
N SER A 22 -9.95 -6.20 -16.88
CA SER A 22 -11.35 -5.82 -17.06
C SER A 22 -11.67 -4.49 -16.39
N LEU A 23 -12.68 -3.79 -16.91
CA LEU A 23 -13.19 -2.55 -16.32
C LEU A 23 -13.66 -2.75 -14.86
N GLN A 24 -14.24 -3.92 -14.58
CA GLN A 24 -14.66 -4.30 -13.23
C GLN A 24 -13.46 -4.44 -12.28
N GLY A 25 -12.35 -5.04 -12.74
CA GLY A 25 -11.12 -5.13 -11.95
C GLY A 25 -10.51 -3.75 -11.65
N VAL A 26 -10.59 -2.81 -12.59
CA VAL A 26 -10.12 -1.43 -12.37
C VAL A 26 -10.94 -0.72 -11.29
N ARG A 27 -12.27 -0.88 -11.28
CA ARG A 27 -13.13 -0.31 -10.22
C ARG A 27 -12.86 -0.97 -8.87
N ALA A 28 -12.74 -2.29 -8.85
CA ALA A 28 -12.43 -3.05 -7.66
C ALA A 28 -11.06 -2.72 -7.08
N LEU A 29 -10.10 -2.27 -7.89
CA LEU A 29 -8.79 -1.82 -7.42
C LEU A 29 -8.90 -0.60 -6.50
N GLN A 30 -9.73 0.38 -6.86
CA GLN A 30 -9.96 1.53 -6.00
C GLN A 30 -10.59 1.08 -4.66
N GLU A 31 -11.63 0.25 -4.71
CA GLU A 31 -12.29 -0.28 -3.52
C GLU A 31 -11.34 -1.12 -2.65
N ALA A 32 -10.46 -1.90 -3.27
CA ALA A 32 -9.45 -2.70 -2.59
C ALA A 32 -8.40 -1.82 -1.89
N ILE A 33 -7.95 -0.74 -2.54
CA ILE A 33 -7.06 0.25 -1.94
C ILE A 33 -7.75 0.93 -0.75
N ASP A 34 -8.99 1.38 -0.92
CA ASP A 34 -9.76 2.01 0.15
C ASP A 34 -9.91 1.08 1.36
N LYS A 35 -10.23 -0.20 1.11
CA LYS A 35 -10.29 -1.23 2.15
C LYS A 35 -8.95 -1.47 2.84
N GLY A 36 -7.85 -1.49 2.09
CA GLY A 36 -6.51 -1.57 2.66
C GLY A 36 -6.19 -0.37 3.57
N LEU A 37 -6.55 0.83 3.14
CA LEU A 37 -6.34 2.06 3.91
C LEU A 37 -7.20 2.16 5.18
N GLN A 38 -8.24 1.33 5.35
CA GLN A 38 -8.98 1.22 6.62
C GLN A 38 -8.11 0.71 7.78
N HIS A 39 -6.95 0.10 7.49
CA HIS A 39 -5.96 -0.25 8.52
C HIS A 39 -5.12 0.95 9.00
N SER A 40 -5.37 2.16 8.48
CA SER A 40 -4.69 3.38 8.89
C SER A 40 -5.11 3.77 10.31
N THR A 41 -4.13 4.14 11.13
CA THR A 41 -4.35 4.65 12.49
C THR A 41 -3.68 6.01 12.65
N GLU A 42 -3.98 6.72 13.75
CA GLU A 42 -3.36 8.02 14.04
C GLU A 42 -1.83 7.90 14.18
N ASP A 43 -1.34 6.81 14.80
CA ASP A 43 0.10 6.53 14.98
C ASP A 43 0.79 6.02 13.71
N THR A 44 0.01 5.51 12.76
CA THR A 44 0.49 4.87 11.53
C THR A 44 -0.34 5.35 10.34
N PRO A 45 -0.27 6.64 9.99
CA PRO A 45 -1.05 7.18 8.89
C PRO A 45 -0.57 6.54 7.58
N LEU A 46 -1.50 5.96 6.83
CA LEU A 46 -1.22 5.30 5.56
C LEU A 46 -1.62 6.19 4.39
N GLN A 47 -0.83 6.11 3.32
CA GLN A 47 -1.18 6.67 2.03
C GLN A 47 -0.85 5.66 0.93
N CYS A 48 -1.67 5.63 -0.11
CA CYS A 48 -1.41 4.87 -1.32
C CYS A 48 -1.39 5.82 -2.50
N ILE A 49 -0.30 5.81 -3.27
CA ILE A 49 -0.13 6.69 -4.44
C ILE A 49 0.11 5.86 -5.69
N TYR A 50 -0.56 6.24 -6.78
CA TYR A 50 -0.22 5.75 -8.11
C TYR A 50 1.07 6.45 -8.58
N THR A 51 2.08 5.66 -8.95
CA THR A 51 3.40 6.19 -9.34
C THR A 51 3.68 6.07 -10.84
N GLY A 52 2.77 5.46 -11.60
CA GLY A 52 2.87 5.33 -13.04
C GLY A 52 2.73 3.88 -13.51
N LYS A 53 3.24 3.62 -14.71
CA LYS A 53 3.35 2.27 -15.28
C LYS A 53 4.83 1.93 -15.41
N THR A 54 5.22 0.77 -14.90
CA THR A 54 6.54 0.20 -15.21
C THR A 54 6.43 -0.62 -16.49
N GLY A 55 7.47 -0.56 -17.32
CA GLY A 55 7.45 -0.95 -18.74
C GLY A 55 7.27 -2.44 -19.04
N GLN A 56 6.72 -3.26 -18.15
CA GLN A 56 6.44 -4.65 -18.45
C GLN A 56 4.96 -5.04 -18.38
N ILE A 57 4.15 -4.73 -17.35
CA ILE A 57 2.80 -5.36 -17.30
C ILE A 57 1.68 -4.51 -16.64
N GLY A 58 1.95 -3.58 -15.71
CA GLY A 58 0.89 -2.97 -14.89
C GLY A 58 1.06 -1.53 -14.41
N ASN A 59 0.08 -1.10 -13.62
CA ASN A 59 0.08 0.15 -12.86
C ASN A 59 0.80 -0.08 -11.52
N VAL A 60 1.76 0.79 -11.18
CA VAL A 60 2.50 0.70 -9.93
C VAL A 60 1.91 1.64 -8.89
N PHE A 61 1.73 1.10 -7.70
CA PHE A 61 1.25 1.80 -6.53
C PHE A 61 2.26 1.66 -5.41
N VAL A 62 2.40 2.72 -4.63
CA VAL A 62 3.24 2.75 -3.43
C VAL A 62 2.35 3.00 -2.24
N VAL A 63 2.32 2.04 -1.32
CA VAL A 63 1.74 2.23 0.01
C VAL A 63 2.86 2.70 0.92
N SER A 64 2.65 3.79 1.65
CA SER A 64 3.66 4.30 2.57
C SER A 64 3.05 4.82 3.86
N THR A 65 3.90 4.90 4.88
CA THR A 65 3.59 5.50 6.17
C THR A 65 4.80 6.28 6.68
N HIS A 66 4.53 7.25 7.53
CA HIS A 66 5.55 7.98 8.28
C HIS A 66 5.29 7.75 9.77
N THR A 67 6.05 6.85 10.38
CA THR A 67 5.85 6.50 11.78
C THR A 67 7.17 6.31 12.51
N LYS A 68 7.12 6.38 13.83
CA LYS A 68 8.22 6.00 14.74
C LYS A 68 8.06 4.54 15.22
N SER A 69 6.91 3.94 14.93
CA SER A 69 6.51 2.60 15.35
C SER A 69 7.26 1.51 14.59
N ASP A 70 7.66 0.47 15.31
CA ASP A 70 8.35 -0.69 14.72
C ASP A 70 7.37 -1.65 14.01
N ASN A 71 6.05 -1.42 14.09
CA ASN A 71 5.03 -2.22 13.41
C ASN A 71 4.74 -1.78 11.96
N ALA A 72 5.40 -0.73 11.47
CA ALA A 72 5.14 -0.14 10.15
C ALA A 72 5.14 -1.18 9.02
N ASP A 73 6.13 -2.08 9.03
CA ASP A 73 6.29 -3.11 7.99
C ASP A 73 5.14 -4.12 8.05
N THR A 74 4.69 -4.51 9.25
CA THR A 74 3.53 -5.41 9.43
C THR A 74 2.25 -4.76 8.92
N VAL A 75 2.05 -3.47 9.19
CA VAL A 75 0.87 -2.72 8.72
C VAL A 75 0.89 -2.63 7.19
N LEU A 76 2.02 -2.27 6.58
CA LEU A 76 2.16 -2.21 5.12
C LEU A 76 1.91 -3.57 4.45
N GLN A 77 2.42 -4.66 5.03
CA GLN A 77 2.15 -6.02 4.54
C GLN A 77 0.68 -6.40 4.67
N THR A 78 0.01 -5.98 5.74
CA THR A 78 -1.42 -6.23 5.95
C THR A 78 -2.23 -5.52 4.86
N VAL A 79 -1.96 -4.23 4.63
CA VAL A 79 -2.63 -3.43 3.60
C VAL A 79 -2.49 -4.07 2.22
N VAL A 80 -1.28 -4.44 1.84
CA VAL A 80 -1.02 -5.09 0.54
C VAL A 80 -1.71 -6.45 0.45
N SER A 81 -1.72 -7.24 1.52
CA SER A 81 -2.43 -8.52 1.55
C SER A 81 -3.94 -8.33 1.37
N THR A 82 -4.54 -7.35 2.05
CA THR A 82 -5.96 -7.00 1.90
C THR A 82 -6.29 -6.57 0.48
N ILE A 83 -5.43 -5.78 -0.16
CA ILE A 83 -5.59 -5.36 -1.56
C ILE A 83 -5.56 -6.59 -2.49
N LYS A 84 -4.55 -7.46 -2.31
CA LYS A 84 -4.39 -8.69 -3.11
C LYS A 84 -5.58 -9.63 -2.97
N GLU A 85 -6.04 -9.87 -1.74
CA GLU A 85 -7.18 -10.74 -1.46
C GLU A 85 -8.48 -10.20 -2.06
N SER A 86 -8.73 -8.90 -1.92
CA SER A 86 -9.92 -8.24 -2.48
C SER A 86 -9.96 -8.34 -4.01
N LEU A 87 -8.79 -8.42 -4.64
CA LEU A 87 -8.65 -8.53 -6.09
C LEU A 87 -8.57 -9.97 -6.62
N SER A 88 -8.46 -10.97 -5.74
CA SER A 88 -8.29 -12.38 -6.12
C SER A 88 -9.44 -12.96 -6.96
N GLN A 89 -10.65 -12.45 -6.77
CA GLN A 89 -11.84 -12.85 -7.53
C GLN A 89 -11.89 -12.25 -8.94
N TYR A 90 -11.08 -11.23 -9.22
CA TYR A 90 -10.97 -10.63 -10.54
C TYR A 90 -9.80 -11.27 -11.28
N ARG A 91 -9.95 -11.45 -12.60
CA ARG A 91 -8.82 -11.80 -13.47
C ARG A 91 -7.84 -10.63 -13.50
N SER A 92 -6.96 -10.58 -12.52
CA SER A 92 -5.97 -9.52 -12.27
C SER A 92 -4.63 -10.14 -11.93
N LYS A 93 -3.53 -9.43 -12.20
CA LYS A 93 -2.18 -9.84 -11.80
C LYS A 93 -1.66 -8.87 -10.74
N PHE A 94 -1.24 -9.41 -9.59
CA PHE A 94 -0.65 -8.67 -8.47
C PHE A 94 0.81 -9.09 -8.31
N VAL A 95 1.74 -8.13 -8.20
CA VAL A 95 3.17 -8.39 -7.97
C VAL A 95 3.70 -7.39 -6.93
N LEU A 96 4.45 -7.85 -5.94
CA LEU A 96 5.24 -6.98 -5.04
C LEU A 96 6.54 -6.56 -5.75
N VAL A 97 6.93 -5.29 -5.63
CA VAL A 97 8.11 -4.70 -6.29
C VAL A 97 9.06 -4.09 -5.28
#